data_AF-A0A9D7BNW5-F1
#
_entry.id   AF-A0A9D7BNW5-F1
#
_cell.length_a   1.000
_cell.length_b   1.000
_cell.length_c   1.000
_cell.angle_alpha   90.00
_cell.angle_beta   90.00
_cell.angle_gamma   90.00
#
_symmetry.space_group_name_H-M   'P 1'
#
loop_
_entity.id
_entity.type
_entity.pdbx_description
1 polymer ?
#
loop_
_entity_poly.entity_id
_entity_poly.type
_entity_poly.pdbx_seq_one_letter_code
_entity_poly.pdbx_strand_id
1 'polypeptide(L)'
;MYCRITTNKEIKTKFVYYYLFGNIHLLERGFKGAGLKHISKKYIENLDIPVLPIETQNKIVAILDNANSIIQKRERTIEIFADLLRASFLDMFDDPI
;
A
#
# COMPACT_ATOMS: atom_id res chain seq x y z
N MET A 1 8.47 14.13 -9.98
CA MET A 1 9.49 14.26 -8.91
C MET A 1 9.06 13.34 -7.77
N TYR A 2 9.80 12.28 -7.46
CA TYR A 2 9.45 11.34 -6.38
C TYR A 2 10.17 11.77 -5.08
N CYS A 3 9.45 11.79 -3.95
CA CYS A 3 10.05 12.05 -2.64
C CYS A 3 10.48 10.72 -2.01
N ARG A 4 11.76 10.58 -1.66
CA ARG A 4 12.31 9.41 -0.98
C ARG A 4 12.41 9.70 0.52
N ILE A 5 11.71 8.91 1.34
CA ILE A 5 11.84 8.95 2.80
C ILE A 5 13.01 8.03 3.17
N THR A 6 14.09 8.60 3.68
CA THR A 6 15.22 7.84 4.23
C THR A 6 15.06 7.77 5.74
N THR A 7 14.89 6.56 6.27
CA THR A 7 14.79 6.32 7.72
C THR A 7 16.17 6.01 8.31
N ASN A 8 16.42 6.40 9.56
CA ASN A 8 17.66 6.05 10.28
C ASN A 8 17.62 4.57 10.75
N LYS A 9 18.67 4.11 11.46
CA LYS A 9 18.73 2.73 12.01
C LYS A 9 17.65 2.43 13.06
N GLU A 10 17.06 3.46 13.65
CA GLU A 10 16.11 3.35 14.77
C GLU A 10 14.66 3.16 14.29
N ILE A 11 14.35 3.51 13.03
CA ILE A 11 13.01 3.38 12.46
C ILE A 11 13.01 2.61 11.14
N LYS A 12 12.16 1.58 11.05
CA LYS A 12 12.01 0.75 9.85
C LYS A 12 11.18 1.48 8.80
N THR A 13 11.66 1.49 7.57
CA THR A 13 10.94 2.11 6.43
C THR A 13 9.56 1.47 6.21
N LYS A 14 9.43 0.14 6.37
CA LYS A 14 8.12 -0.55 6.29
C LYS A 14 7.16 -0.13 7.41
N PHE A 15 7.68 0.12 8.61
CA PHE A 15 6.85 0.63 9.71
C PHE A 15 6.29 2.02 9.35
N VAL A 16 7.15 2.91 8.84
CA VAL A 16 6.71 4.23 8.36
C VAL A 16 5.65 4.11 7.27
N TYR A 17 5.83 3.20 6.30
CA TYR A 17 4.84 2.93 5.27
C TYR A 17 3.48 2.55 5.87
N TYR A 18 3.44 1.55 6.75
CA TYR A 18 2.19 1.10 7.36
C TYR A 18 1.56 2.15 8.28
N TYR A 19 2.38 2.92 9.01
CA TYR A 19 1.91 4.01 9.85
C TYR A 19 1.22 5.10 9.02
N LEU A 20 1.85 5.54 7.93
CA LEU A 20 1.27 6.54 7.03
C LEU A 20 0.05 5.99 6.28
N PHE A 21 0.08 4.72 5.90
CA PHE A 21 -1.06 4.05 5.27
C PHE A 21 -2.30 4.05 6.18
N GLY A 22 -2.13 3.69 7.46
CA GLY A 22 -3.21 3.76 8.45
C GLY A 22 -3.62 5.18 8.83
N ASN A 23 -2.76 6.17 8.59
CA ASN A 23 -2.98 7.57 8.95
C ASN A 23 -2.95 8.48 7.71
N ILE A 24 -3.60 8.06 6.62
CA ILE A 24 -3.59 8.79 5.35
C ILE A 24 -4.05 10.26 5.49
N HIS A 25 -4.94 10.53 6.44
CA HIS A 25 -5.40 11.88 6.80
C HIS A 25 -4.26 12.83 7.20
N LEU A 26 -3.14 12.31 7.72
CA LEU A 26 -1.92 13.09 7.99
C LEU A 26 -1.32 13.63 6.70
N LEU A 27 -1.32 12.83 5.63
CA LEU A 27 -0.86 13.27 4.32
C LEU A 27 -1.89 14.21 3.68
N GLU A 28 -3.18 13.96 3.90
CA GLU A 28 -4.25 14.81 3.36
C GLU A 28 -4.20 16.25 3.86
N ARG A 29 -3.89 16.44 5.14
CA ARG A 29 -3.66 17.77 5.74
C ARG A 29 -2.48 18.53 5.13
N GLY A 30 -1.56 17.80 4.51
CA GLY A 30 -0.40 18.36 3.80
C GLY A 30 -0.70 18.81 2.38
N PHE A 31 -1.86 18.45 1.81
CA PHE A 31 -2.25 18.89 0.47
C PHE A 31 -2.65 20.36 0.48
N LYS A 32 -2.04 21.13 -0.42
CA LYS A 32 -2.40 22.52 -0.67
C LYS A 32 -2.83 22.70 -2.12
N GLY A 33 -3.85 23.55 -2.34
CA GLY A 33 -4.37 23.91 -3.67
C GLY A 33 -5.72 23.27 -3.99
N ALA A 34 -6.57 24.00 -4.71
CA ALA A 34 -7.94 23.59 -5.08
C ALA A 34 -8.02 22.60 -6.26
N GLY A 35 -6.90 22.34 -6.95
CA GLY A 35 -6.84 21.49 -8.16
C GLY A 35 -5.91 20.29 -7.99
N LEU A 36 -4.59 20.52 -8.14
CA LEU A 36 -3.58 19.46 -7.98
C LEU A 36 -3.15 19.32 -6.52
N LYS A 37 -3.52 18.20 -5.90
CA LYS A 37 -3.09 17.81 -4.56
C LYS A 37 -1.58 17.52 -4.55
N HIS A 38 -0.78 18.54 -4.26
CA HIS A 38 0.65 18.40 -4.01
C HIS A 38 0.94 18.48 -2.52
N ILE A 39 1.69 17.50 -2.01
CA ILE A 39 2.25 17.53 -0.66
C ILE A 39 3.67 18.08 -0.74
N SER A 40 3.95 19.13 0.03
CA SER A 40 5.28 19.74 0.02
C SER A 40 6.30 18.83 0.72
N LYS A 41 7.53 18.77 0.21
CA LYS A 41 8.63 18.03 0.87
C LYS A 41 8.81 18.46 2.32
N LYS A 42 8.75 19.76 2.59
CA LYS A 42 8.82 20.34 3.94
C LYS A 42 7.74 19.77 4.86
N TYR A 43 6.53 19.54 4.36
CA TYR A 43 5.47 18.94 5.17
C TYR A 43 5.81 17.51 5.58
N ILE A 44 6.27 16.68 4.63
CA ILE A 44 6.67 15.28 4.91
C ILE A 44 7.82 15.23 5.92
N GLU A 45 8.81 16.12 5.80
CA GLU A 45 9.96 16.18 6.71
C GLU A 45 9.58 16.62 8.14
N ASN A 46 8.45 17.30 8.32
CA ASN A 46 7.95 17.75 9.62
C ASN A 46 6.82 16.86 10.17
N LEU A 47 6.57 15.68 9.58
CA LEU A 47 5.60 14.74 10.14
C LEU A 47 6.17 14.07 11.39
N ASP A 48 5.46 14.23 12.51
CA ASP A 48 5.78 13.51 13.74
C ASP A 48 5.35 12.05 13.62
N ILE A 49 6.33 11.17 13.48
CA ILE A 49 6.13 9.71 13.45
C ILE A 49 6.65 9.15 14.78
N PRO A 50 5.84 8.37 15.53
CA PRO A 50 6.27 7.81 16.79
C PRO A 50 7.42 6.81 16.59
N VAL A 51 8.49 6.99 17.37
CA VAL A 51 9.62 6.06 17.40
C VAL A 51 9.34 5.01 18.47
N LEU A 52 8.92 3.82 18.02
CA LEU A 52 8.70 2.66 18.89
C LEU A 52 9.99 1.81 19.01
N PRO A 53 10.13 0.96 20.04
CA PRO A 53 11.21 -0.03 20.09
C PRO A 53 11.27 -0.89 18.82
N ILE A 54 12.47 -1.25 18.36
CA ILE A 54 12.67 -1.96 17.09
C ILE A 54 11.92 -3.30 17.05
N GLU A 55 11.85 -3.99 18.19
CA GLU A 55 11.09 -5.23 18.36
C GLU A 55 9.60 -5.03 18.10
N THR A 56 9.03 -3.94 18.63
CA THR A 56 7.63 -3.59 18.43
C THR A 56 7.36 -3.23 16.98
N GLN A 57 8.25 -2.45 16.34
CA GLN A 57 8.13 -2.14 14.92
C GLN A 57 8.14 -3.42 14.06
N ASN A 58 9.04 -4.36 14.34
CA ASN A 58 9.13 -5.63 13.62
C ASN A 58 7.85 -6.46 13.77
N LYS A 59 7.29 -6.54 14.98
CA LYS A 59 6.02 -7.25 15.24
C LYS A 59 4.87 -6.65 14.44
N ILE A 60 4.72 -5.32 14.47
CA ILE A 60 3.68 -4.63 13.71
C ILE A 60 3.84 -4.90 12.21
N VAL A 61 5.05 -4.74 11.68
CA VAL A 61 5.35 -4.99 10.26
C VAL A 61 5.03 -6.44 9.88
N ALA A 62 5.40 -7.42 10.70
CA ALA A 62 5.15 -8.83 10.43
C ALA A 62 3.64 -9.15 10.35
N ILE A 63 2.85 -8.60 11.28
CA ILE A 63 1.39 -8.79 11.30
C ILE A 63 0.77 -8.20 10.03
N LEU A 64 1.15 -6.96 9.69
CA LEU A 64 0.57 -6.25 8.54
C LEU A 64 1.03 -6.84 7.20
N ASP A 65 2.28 -7.27 7.09
CA ASP A 65 2.79 -7.99 5.91
C ASP A 65 2.04 -9.31 5.69
N ASN A 66 1.73 -10.05 6.76
CA ASN A 66 0.97 -11.29 6.67
C ASN A 66 -0.45 -11.01 6.14
N ALA A 67 -1.15 -10.03 6.74
CA ALA A 67 -2.47 -9.62 6.30
C ALA A 67 -2.48 -9.18 4.82
N ASN A 68 -1.53 -8.34 4.44
CA ASN A 68 -1.38 -7.86 3.06
C ASN A 68 -1.10 -9.02 2.09
N SER A 69 -0.26 -9.99 2.48
CA SER A 69 0.00 -11.18 1.66
C SER A 69 -1.25 -12.01 1.42
N ILE A 70 -2.11 -12.16 2.43
CA ILE A 70 -3.39 -12.88 2.29
C ILE A 70 -4.32 -12.13 1.32
N ILE A 71 -4.40 -10.81 1.43
CA ILE A 71 -5.23 -9.98 0.54
C ILE A 71 -4.76 -10.13 -0.91
N GLN A 72 -3.47 -9.96 -1.18
CA GLN A 72 -2.91 -10.07 -2.54
C GLN A 72 -3.15 -11.46 -3.16
N LYS A 73 -3.02 -12.52 -2.37
CA LYS A 73 -3.31 -13.87 -2.84
C LYS A 73 -4.77 -14.02 -3.28
N ARG A 74 -5.71 -13.46 -2.50
CA ARG A 74 -7.14 -13.49 -2.84
C ARG A 74 -7.45 -12.70 -4.10
N GLU A 75 -6.89 -11.51 -4.23
CA GLU A 75 -7.05 -10.68 -5.44
C GLU A 75 -6.56 -11.41 -6.68
N ARG A 76 -5.36 -12.01 -6.63
CA ARG A 76 -4.85 -12.85 -7.72
C ARG A 76 -5.74 -14.05 -8.01
N THR A 77 -6.28 -14.71 -6.99
CA THR A 77 -7.22 -15.83 -7.21
C THR A 77 -8.47 -15.37 -7.94
N ILE A 78 -9.01 -14.19 -7.60
CA ILE A 78 -10.19 -13.60 -8.27
C ILE A 78 -9.86 -13.29 -9.74
N GLU A 79 -8.69 -12.71 -10.03
CA GLU A 79 -8.25 -12.42 -11.40
C GLU A 79 -8.15 -13.70 -12.24
N ILE A 80 -7.47 -14.73 -11.72
CA ILE A 80 -7.34 -16.02 -12.41
C ILE A 80 -8.71 -16.66 -12.64
N PHE A 81 -9.62 -16.57 -11.67
CA PHE A 81 -10.96 -17.12 -11.81
C PHE A 81 -11.77 -16.38 -12.89
N ALA A 82 -11.63 -15.07 -12.99
CA ALA A 82 -12.25 -14.29 -14.06
C ALA A 82 -11.71 -14.68 -15.45
N ASP A 83 -10.41 -14.93 -15.56
CA ASP A 83 -9.80 -15.38 -16.81
C ASP A 83 -10.23 -16.81 -17.20
N LEU A 84 -10.32 -17.71 -16.23
CA LEU A 84 -10.85 -19.07 -16.45
C LEU A 84 -12.31 -19.04 -16.92
N LEU A 85 -13.13 -18.18 -16.32
CA LEU A 85 -14.53 -18.02 -16.71
C LEU A 85 -14.65 -17.51 -18.16
N ARG A 86 -13.80 -16.56 -18.57
CA ARG A 86 -13.75 -16.09 -19.97
C ARG A 86 -13.32 -17.20 -20.93
N ALA A 87 -12.28 -17.96 -20.59
CA ALA A 87 -11.78 -19.06 -21.41
C ALA A 87 -12.85 -20.16 -21.57
N SER A 88 -13.49 -20.57 -20.47
CA SER A 88 -14.57 -21.56 -20.52
C SER A 88 -15.79 -21.07 -21.30
N PHE A 89 -16.12 -19.77 -21.23
CA PHE A 89 -17.22 -19.22 -22.02
C PHE A 89 -16.88 -19.21 -23.52
N LEU A 90 -15.64 -18.87 -23.89
CA LEU A 90 -15.18 -18.93 -25.27
C LEU A 90 -15.27 -20.38 -25.80
N ASP A 91 -14.68 -21.35 -25.09
CA ASP A 91 -14.71 -22.76 -25.50
C ASP A 91 -16.14 -23.32 -25.68
N MET A 92 -17.10 -22.85 -24.88
CA MET A 92 -18.49 -23.33 -24.93
C MET A 92 -19.31 -22.74 -26.09
N PHE A 93 -18.90 -21.63 -26.69
CA PHE A 93 -19.70 -20.90 -27.69
C PHE A 93 -18.95 -20.63 -29.01
N ASP A 94 -17.73 -21.13 -29.17
CA ASP A 94 -16.91 -21.00 -30.38
C ASP A 94 -17.10 -22.18 -31.36
N ASP A 95 -18.33 -22.73 -31.46
CA ASP A 95 -18.68 -23.72 -32.47
C ASP A 95 -18.78 -23.03 -33.85
N PRO A 96 -17.95 -23.41 -34.85
CA PRO A 96 -18.03 -22.83 -36.18
C PRO A 96 -19.25 -23.42 -36.91
N ILE A 97 -20.16 -22.55 -37.35
CA ILE A 97 -21.16 -22.88 -38.40
C ILE A 97 -20.46 -22.88 -39.76
#